data_AF-A0A7L2XIA5-F1
#
_entry.id   AF-A0A7L2XIA5-F1
#
_cell.length_a   1.000
_cell.length_b   1.000
_cell.length_c   1.000
_cell.angle_alpha   90.00
_cell.angle_beta   90.00
_cell.angle_gamma   90.00
#
_symmetry.space_group_name_H-M   'P 1'
#
loop_
_entity.id
_entity.type
_entity.pdbx_description
1 polymer ?
#
loop_
_entity_poly.entity_id
_entity_poly.type
_entity_poly.pdbx_seq_one_letter_code
_entity_poly.pdbx_strand_id
1 'polypeptide(L)'
;IMDPYVPPEGDARLTSLSKDGVKQQMQKLRQTAASQLAYVPLIKLISLIPCLIPRSPRPSEVFLGFPGDFSHSWVVSSLLFPLLLFPFPRNLSFNKQKLHSLVTERCYPDMVRGNRYRTIHWRFLESLEPPRVVHVRCESIMNKGNLYGQVTVRMHSRQILAIYDRFGRLMCGGEEIPKDVLEYVVFERYLVNPHGAWRMHGKIIPEWAPPRDPILKTVMIPGPALDPSQEHQ
;
A
#
# COMPACT_ATOMS: atom_id res chain seq x y z
N ILE A 1 3.03 -6.78 9.33
CA ILE A 1 4.16 -6.70 8.39
C ILE A 1 5.30 -7.47 9.01
N MET A 2 5.83 -8.49 8.34
CA MET A 2 6.87 -9.34 8.89
C MET A 2 8.22 -8.63 8.90
N ASP A 3 8.77 -8.40 7.71
CA ASP A 3 9.96 -7.59 7.49
C ASP A 3 9.54 -6.28 6.81
N PRO A 4 9.56 -5.13 7.51
CA PRO A 4 9.29 -3.86 6.86
C PRO A 4 10.40 -3.56 5.85
N TYR A 5 10.00 -3.37 4.59
CA TYR A 5 10.89 -2.82 3.59
C TYR A 5 11.30 -1.40 4.02
N VAL A 6 12.60 -1.11 3.98
CA VAL A 6 13.15 0.21 4.28
C VAL A 6 13.44 0.92 2.95
N PRO A 7 12.65 1.94 2.57
CA PRO A 7 12.91 2.70 1.36
C PRO A 7 14.22 3.49 1.45
N PRO A 8 15.08 3.45 0.42
CA PRO A 8 16.29 4.26 0.42
C PRO A 8 15.95 5.76 0.35
N GLU A 9 16.69 6.59 1.07
CA GLU A 9 16.46 8.04 1.18
C GLU A 9 16.51 8.75 -0.18
N GLY A 10 17.32 8.23 -1.10
CA GLY A 10 17.49 8.78 -2.45
C GLY A 10 16.40 8.39 -3.45
N ASP A 11 15.35 7.68 -3.03
CA ASP A 11 14.26 7.32 -3.94
C ASP A 11 13.41 8.54 -4.37
N ALA A 12 13.60 9.68 -3.69
CA ALA A 12 13.12 11.00 -4.10
C ALA A 12 14.22 11.91 -4.70
N ARG A 13 15.52 11.58 -4.54
CA ARG A 13 16.67 12.36 -5.04
C ARG A 13 17.87 11.45 -5.30
N LEU A 14 18.39 11.42 -6.53
CA LEU A 14 19.61 10.68 -6.89
C LEU A 14 20.80 11.14 -6.03
N THR A 15 21.31 10.30 -5.12
CA THR A 15 22.52 10.61 -4.35
C THR A 15 23.69 9.69 -4.68
N SER A 16 24.81 10.32 -5.00
CA SER A 16 26.13 9.76 -5.22
C SER A 16 26.72 9.12 -3.95
N LEU A 17 27.61 8.16 -4.16
CA LEU A 17 28.22 7.24 -3.20
C LEU A 17 28.68 7.90 -1.87
N SER A 18 27.87 7.79 -0.81
CA SER A 18 28.20 8.13 0.59
C SER A 18 28.27 6.86 1.47
N LYS A 19 28.85 6.93 2.68
CA LYS A 19 28.90 5.82 3.65
C LYS A 19 27.52 5.26 3.97
N ASP A 20 26.51 6.12 4.06
CA ASP A 20 25.12 5.70 4.26
C ASP A 20 24.53 5.06 3.00
N GLY A 21 24.98 5.49 1.81
CA GLY A 21 24.67 4.82 0.55
C GLY A 21 25.17 3.37 0.49
N VAL A 22 26.37 3.07 1.02
CA VAL A 22 26.89 1.69 1.07
C VAL A 22 26.02 0.81 1.97
N LYS A 23 25.61 1.31 3.14
CA LYS A 23 24.67 0.59 4.04
C LYS A 23 23.34 0.32 3.34
N GLN A 24 22.79 1.33 2.66
CA GLN A 24 21.55 1.20 1.88
C GLN A 24 21.69 0.17 0.74
N GLN A 25 22.82 0.12 0.04
CA GLN A 25 23.09 -0.89 -1.00
C GLN A 25 23.16 -2.30 -0.42
N MET A 26 23.85 -2.49 0.72
CA MET A 26 23.91 -3.78 1.40
C MET A 26 22.51 -4.24 1.85
N GLN A 27 21.69 -3.32 2.39
CA GLN A 27 20.31 -3.61 2.76
C GLN A 27 19.46 -3.98 1.54
N LYS A 28 19.59 -3.24 0.43
CA LYS A 28 18.87 -3.53 -0.83
C LYS A 28 19.24 -4.90 -1.39
N LEU A 29 20.51 -5.27 -1.39
CA LEU A 29 20.98 -6.59 -1.83
C LEU A 29 20.40 -7.69 -0.94
N ARG A 30 20.45 -7.53 0.38
CA ARG A 30 19.85 -8.48 1.33
C ARG A 30 18.35 -8.65 1.12
N GLN A 31 17.63 -7.54 0.94
CA GLN A 31 16.19 -7.55 0.68
C GLN A 31 15.87 -8.24 -0.65
N THR A 32 16.67 -8.00 -1.69
CA THR A 32 16.52 -8.62 -3.02
C THR A 32 16.82 -10.11 -2.97
N ALA A 33 17.91 -10.53 -2.34
CA ALA A 33 18.25 -11.96 -2.21
C ALA A 33 17.13 -12.72 -1.48
N ALA A 34 16.64 -12.17 -0.37
CA ALA A 34 15.56 -12.79 0.38
C ALA A 34 14.20 -12.70 -0.35
N SER A 35 13.97 -11.71 -1.23
CA SER A 35 12.77 -11.69 -2.07
C SER A 35 12.83 -12.73 -3.19
N GLN A 36 13.99 -12.95 -3.81
CA GLN A 36 14.19 -14.02 -4.79
C GLN A 36 13.88 -15.41 -4.19
N LEU A 37 14.35 -15.67 -2.97
CA LEU A 37 14.03 -16.90 -2.26
C LEU A 37 12.52 -17.02 -1.95
N ALA A 38 11.84 -15.91 -1.67
CA ALA A 38 10.39 -15.88 -1.44
C ALA A 38 9.56 -16.03 -2.73
N TYR A 39 10.10 -15.64 -3.90
CA TYR A 39 9.46 -15.88 -5.19
C TYR A 39 9.40 -17.37 -5.54
N VAL A 40 10.42 -18.16 -5.19
CA VAL A 40 10.47 -19.60 -5.50
C VAL A 40 9.24 -20.38 -5.00
N PRO A 41 8.83 -20.32 -3.71
CA PRO A 41 7.64 -21.00 -3.24
C PRO A 41 6.36 -20.43 -3.86
N LEU A 42 6.31 -19.12 -4.12
CA LEU A 42 5.13 -18.45 -4.70
C LEU A 42 4.91 -18.88 -6.15
N ILE A 43 5.97 -18.92 -6.97
CA ILE A 43 5.96 -19.43 -8.35
C ILE A 43 5.62 -20.92 -8.36
N LYS A 44 6.22 -21.71 -7.46
CA LYS A 44 5.94 -23.15 -7.35
C LYS A 44 4.47 -23.41 -7.04
N LEU A 45 3.87 -22.63 -6.13
CA LEU A 45 2.43 -22.72 -5.80
C LEU A 45 1.53 -22.30 -6.97
N ILE A 46 1.89 -21.26 -7.72
CA ILE A 46 1.16 -20.85 -8.94
C ILE A 46 1.27 -21.92 -10.03
N SER A 47 2.44 -22.53 -10.22
CA SER A 47 2.66 -23.59 -11.23
C SER A 47 2.01 -24.93 -10.87
N LEU A 48 1.69 -25.16 -9.59
CA LEU A 48 1.01 -26.35 -9.07
C LEU A 48 -0.52 -26.22 -9.08
N ILE A 49 -1.07 -25.12 -9.57
CA ILE A 49 -2.50 -24.98 -9.86
C ILE A 49 -2.71 -25.33 -11.34
N PRO A 50 -3.02 -26.59 -11.72
CA PRO A 50 -3.64 -26.85 -13.00
C PRO A 50 -5.05 -26.21 -12.97
N CYS A 51 -5.46 -25.58 -14.06
CA CYS A 51 -6.68 -24.76 -14.20
C CYS A 51 -6.65 -23.39 -13.53
N LEU A 52 -6.30 -22.36 -14.30
CA LEU A 52 -7.09 -21.12 -14.49
C LEU A 52 -6.41 -20.14 -15.47
N ILE A 53 -5.80 -20.65 -16.55
CA ILE A 53 -5.70 -19.87 -17.78
C ILE A 53 -6.99 -20.17 -18.55
N PRO A 54 -8.01 -19.29 -18.56
CA PRO A 54 -9.10 -19.46 -19.51
C PRO A 54 -8.51 -19.29 -20.91
N ARG A 55 -8.34 -20.42 -21.61
CA ARG A 55 -8.20 -20.46 -23.07
C ARG A 55 -9.55 -20.04 -23.68
N SER A 56 -9.83 -18.75 -23.71
CA SER A 56 -10.65 -18.08 -24.73
C SER A 56 -10.95 -16.64 -24.28
N PRO A 57 -10.52 -15.60 -25.03
CA PRO A 57 -11.02 -14.25 -24.81
C PRO A 57 -12.48 -14.17 -25.29
N ARG A 58 -13.36 -13.53 -24.50
CA ARG A 58 -14.67 -13.09 -24.98
C ARG A 58 -14.45 -11.91 -25.94
N PRO A 59 -15.08 -11.88 -27.13
CA PRO A 59 -14.70 -10.99 -28.23
C PRO A 59 -15.11 -9.50 -28.07
N SER A 60 -15.34 -9.00 -26.86
CA SER A 60 -15.72 -7.59 -26.63
C SER A 60 -14.62 -6.72 -26.00
N GLU A 61 -13.44 -7.26 -25.71
CA GLU A 61 -12.33 -6.48 -25.17
C GLU A 61 -11.16 -6.45 -26.16
N VAL A 62 -11.25 -5.52 -27.09
CA VAL A 62 -10.11 -5.07 -27.89
C VAL A 62 -9.22 -4.26 -26.95
N PHE A 63 -8.10 -4.83 -26.51
CA PHE A 63 -6.97 -4.02 -26.08
C PHE A 63 -5.67 -4.61 -26.61
N LEU A 64 -5.00 -3.74 -27.37
CA LEU A 64 -3.74 -3.89 -28.09
C LEU A 64 -2.72 -4.78 -27.36
N GLY A 65 -2.24 -5.79 -28.08
CA GLY A 65 -1.16 -6.64 -27.60
C GLY A 65 0.14 -5.87 -27.38
N PHE A 66 0.89 -6.26 -26.36
CA PHE A 66 2.33 -6.03 -26.27
C PHE A 66 3.03 -7.19 -25.54
N PRO A 67 4.31 -7.46 -25.88
CA PRO A 67 5.02 -8.72 -25.61
C PRO A 67 5.85 -8.70 -24.31
N GLY A 68 6.38 -9.85 -23.92
CA GLY A 68 7.76 -9.94 -23.39
C GLY A 68 7.96 -10.31 -21.92
N ASP A 69 7.32 -9.64 -20.96
CA ASP A 69 7.75 -9.70 -19.55
C ASP A 69 6.68 -10.28 -18.60
N PHE A 70 6.45 -11.58 -18.76
CA PHE A 70 5.27 -12.30 -18.25
C PHE A 70 5.24 -12.57 -16.73
N SER A 71 6.25 -12.20 -15.92
CA SER A 71 6.25 -12.51 -14.46
C SER A 71 5.95 -11.30 -13.56
N HIS A 72 6.54 -10.14 -13.82
CA HIS A 72 6.30 -8.92 -13.04
C HIS A 72 4.97 -8.25 -13.43
N SER A 73 4.65 -8.23 -14.73
CA SER A 73 3.45 -7.56 -15.24
C SER A 73 2.16 -8.31 -14.94
N TRP A 74 2.18 -9.65 -14.87
CA TRP A 74 1.00 -10.45 -14.52
C TRP A 74 0.61 -10.35 -13.05
N VAL A 75 1.58 -10.27 -12.14
CA VAL A 75 1.32 -10.08 -10.71
C VAL A 75 0.79 -8.67 -10.47
N VAL A 76 1.40 -7.65 -11.09
CA VAL A 76 0.93 -6.26 -11.03
C VAL A 76 -0.45 -6.13 -11.70
N SER A 77 -0.69 -6.75 -12.84
CA SER A 77 -1.99 -6.77 -13.51
C SER A 77 -3.02 -7.52 -12.66
N SER A 78 -2.80 -8.75 -12.19
CA SER A 78 -3.78 -9.42 -11.32
C SER A 78 -4.00 -8.75 -9.95
N LEU A 79 -3.01 -7.99 -9.43
CA LEU A 79 -3.11 -7.20 -8.19
C LEU A 79 -3.78 -5.83 -8.39
N LEU A 80 -3.52 -5.14 -9.50
CA LEU A 80 -4.04 -3.80 -9.81
C LEU A 80 -5.21 -3.78 -10.77
N PHE A 81 -5.46 -4.80 -11.58
CA PHE A 81 -6.62 -4.87 -12.48
C PHE A 81 -7.93 -4.78 -11.69
N PRO A 82 -8.08 -5.38 -10.49
CA PRO A 82 -9.23 -5.11 -9.63
C PRO A 82 -9.25 -3.71 -9.00
N LEU A 83 -8.16 -2.94 -9.02
CA LEU A 83 -8.07 -1.58 -8.47
C LEU A 83 -8.12 -0.48 -9.54
N LEU A 84 -7.76 -0.79 -10.78
CA LEU A 84 -7.76 0.11 -11.95
C LEU A 84 -9.04 0.00 -12.79
N LEU A 85 -9.70 -1.17 -12.82
CA LEU A 85 -10.99 -1.38 -13.49
C LEU A 85 -12.20 -1.21 -12.56
N PHE A 86 -11.98 -1.13 -11.25
CA PHE A 86 -13.02 -0.68 -10.35
C PHE A 86 -12.86 0.82 -10.13
N PRO A 87 -13.86 1.64 -10.47
CA PRO A 87 -13.87 3.00 -9.97
C PRO A 87 -13.89 2.87 -8.46
N PHE A 88 -12.78 3.20 -7.80
CA PHE A 88 -12.86 3.65 -6.43
C PHE A 88 -13.97 4.69 -6.42
N PRO A 89 -15.08 4.42 -5.73
CA PRO A 89 -16.28 5.19 -5.94
C PRO A 89 -15.92 6.64 -5.62
N ARG A 90 -16.29 7.53 -6.55
CA ARG A 90 -16.10 8.99 -6.48
C ARG A 90 -16.58 9.58 -5.13
N ASN A 91 -17.36 8.79 -4.39
CA ASN A 91 -17.78 8.99 -3.03
C ASN A 91 -17.41 7.71 -2.24
N LEU A 92 -16.56 7.81 -1.22
CA LEU A 92 -16.09 6.66 -0.44
C LEU A 92 -17.22 6.14 0.46
N SER A 93 -18.23 5.49 -0.13
CA SER A 93 -19.25 4.79 0.64
C SER A 93 -18.56 3.68 1.40
N PHE A 94 -18.48 3.82 2.73
CA PHE A 94 -17.89 2.83 3.62
C PHE A 94 -18.78 1.59 3.69
N ASN A 95 -18.88 0.85 2.59
CA ASN A 95 -19.52 -0.44 2.57
C ASN A 95 -18.63 -1.43 3.32
N LYS A 96 -19.02 -1.72 4.57
CA LYS A 96 -18.28 -2.58 5.49
C LYS A 96 -17.93 -3.94 4.88
N GLN A 97 -18.87 -4.57 4.18
CA GLN A 97 -18.65 -5.91 3.59
C GLN A 97 -17.60 -5.88 2.50
N LYS A 98 -17.72 -4.93 1.56
CA LYS A 98 -16.75 -4.74 0.48
C LYS A 98 -15.36 -4.41 1.04
N LEU A 99 -15.30 -3.62 2.11
CA LEU A 99 -14.04 -3.24 2.74
C LEU A 99 -13.32 -4.44 3.39
N HIS A 100 -14.05 -5.32 4.08
CA HIS A 100 -13.49 -6.55 4.66
C HIS A 100 -13.00 -7.56 3.60
N SER A 101 -13.55 -7.53 2.37
CA SER A 101 -13.01 -8.34 1.27
C SER A 101 -11.70 -7.81 0.70
N LEU A 102 -11.46 -6.49 0.75
CA LEU A 102 -10.30 -5.84 0.15
C LEU A 102 -9.15 -5.61 1.13
N VAL A 103 -9.46 -5.48 2.41
CA VAL A 103 -8.51 -5.10 3.46
C VAL A 103 -8.46 -6.17 4.52
N THR A 104 -7.27 -6.42 5.05
CA THR A 104 -7.08 -7.35 6.16
C THR A 104 -7.70 -6.84 7.45
N GLU A 105 -7.98 -7.76 8.38
CA GLU A 105 -8.52 -7.42 9.70
C GLU A 105 -7.59 -6.51 10.51
N ARG A 106 -6.28 -6.56 10.25
CA ARG A 106 -5.30 -5.69 10.90
C ARG A 106 -5.37 -4.25 10.41
N CYS A 107 -5.57 -4.04 9.11
CA CYS A 107 -5.58 -2.71 8.48
C CYS A 107 -6.95 -2.02 8.54
N TYR A 108 -8.03 -2.79 8.59
CA TYR A 108 -9.39 -2.29 8.73
C TYR A 108 -9.60 -1.26 9.86
N PRO A 109 -9.20 -1.54 11.13
CA PRO A 109 -9.40 -0.58 12.22
C PRO A 109 -8.63 0.72 12.01
N ASP A 110 -7.44 0.67 11.43
CA ASP A 110 -6.60 1.85 11.22
C ASP A 110 -7.23 2.80 10.18
N MET A 111 -7.85 2.24 9.14
CA MET A 111 -8.55 3.00 8.10
C MET A 111 -9.91 3.55 8.57
N VAL A 112 -10.64 2.82 9.42
CA VAL A 112 -12.01 3.18 9.82
C VAL A 112 -12.05 4.01 11.10
N ARG A 113 -11.23 3.71 12.12
CA ARG A 113 -11.31 4.33 13.45
C ARG A 113 -11.17 5.85 13.42
N GLY A 114 -10.23 6.37 12.62
CA GLY A 114 -10.02 7.82 12.47
C GLY A 114 -11.07 8.55 11.64
N ASN A 115 -11.90 7.81 10.89
CA ASN A 115 -12.73 8.34 9.81
C ASN A 115 -14.24 8.12 10.01
N ARG A 116 -14.68 7.48 11.12
CA ARG A 116 -16.10 7.15 11.35
C ARG A 116 -17.06 8.33 11.26
N TYR A 117 -16.58 9.51 11.62
CA TYR A 117 -17.38 10.73 11.67
C TYR A 117 -16.86 11.80 10.72
N ARG A 118 -16.17 11.39 9.65
CA ARG A 118 -15.61 12.29 8.65
C ARG A 118 -16.04 11.84 7.26
N THR A 119 -16.31 12.80 6.39
CA THR A 119 -16.59 12.51 4.99
C THR A 119 -15.30 12.66 4.20
N ILE A 120 -14.93 11.62 3.47
CA ILE A 120 -13.70 11.59 2.67
C ILE A 120 -14.06 11.60 1.20
N HIS A 121 -13.60 12.63 0.51
CA HIS A 121 -13.60 12.69 -0.94
C HIS A 121 -12.19 12.39 -1.41
N TRP A 122 -12.03 11.22 -2.02
CA TRP A 122 -10.77 10.78 -2.60
C TRP A 122 -10.98 10.49 -4.08
N ARG A 123 -10.09 11.03 -4.91
CA ARG A 123 -10.09 10.81 -6.35
C ARG A 123 -8.69 10.47 -6.82
N PHE A 124 -8.58 9.32 -7.47
CA PHE A 124 -7.42 8.98 -8.26
C PHE A 124 -7.44 9.75 -9.58
N LEU A 125 -6.32 10.39 -9.94
CA LEU A 125 -6.18 11.08 -11.22
C LEU A 125 -5.37 10.24 -12.20
N GLU A 126 -4.07 10.11 -11.95
CA GLU A 126 -3.13 9.45 -12.85
C GLU A 126 -1.99 8.80 -12.07
N SER A 127 -1.35 7.79 -12.67
CA SER A 127 -0.09 7.24 -12.17
C SER A 127 1.06 7.98 -12.83
N LEU A 128 1.90 8.66 -12.04
CA LEU A 128 3.09 9.33 -12.56
C LEU A 128 4.15 8.30 -12.98
N GLU A 129 4.33 7.27 -12.15
CA GLU A 129 5.15 6.11 -12.47
C GLU A 129 4.33 4.83 -12.34
N PRO A 130 4.59 3.82 -13.18
CA PRO A 130 3.94 2.53 -13.04
C PRO A 130 4.28 1.91 -11.68
N PRO A 131 3.31 1.26 -11.02
CA PRO A 131 3.53 0.63 -9.71
C PRO A 131 4.53 -0.51 -9.84
N ARG A 132 5.50 -0.56 -8.92
CA ARG A 132 6.58 -1.55 -8.95
C ARG A 132 6.57 -2.40 -7.69
N VAL A 133 6.67 -3.71 -7.85
CA VAL A 133 6.93 -4.62 -6.73
C VAL A 133 8.36 -4.41 -6.28
N VAL A 134 8.53 -4.00 -5.03
CA VAL A 134 9.85 -3.72 -4.45
C VAL A 134 10.34 -4.87 -3.60
N HIS A 135 9.43 -5.46 -2.84
CA HIS A 135 9.77 -6.48 -1.86
C HIS A 135 8.71 -7.56 -1.80
N VAL A 136 9.15 -8.82 -1.72
CA VAL A 136 8.27 -9.98 -1.54
C VAL A 136 8.80 -10.82 -0.40
N ARG A 137 7.90 -11.27 0.45
CA ARG A 137 8.17 -12.13 1.59
C ARG A 137 7.12 -13.22 1.66
N CYS A 138 7.57 -14.43 1.96
CA CYS A 138 6.71 -15.57 2.19
C CYS A 138 7.16 -16.19 3.50
N GLU A 139 6.30 -16.21 4.50
CA GLU A 139 6.65 -16.71 5.83
C GLU A 139 5.53 -17.61 6.38
N SER A 140 5.93 -18.64 7.14
CA SER A 140 5.00 -19.49 7.88
C SER A 140 4.83 -18.95 9.29
N ILE A 141 3.61 -18.52 9.64
CA ILE A 141 3.31 -17.97 10.97
C ILE A 141 2.89 -19.11 11.90
N MET A 142 3.59 -19.27 13.03
CA MET A 142 3.33 -20.23 14.13
C MET A 142 3.41 -21.72 13.75
N ASN A 143 2.66 -22.16 12.72
CA ASN A 143 2.61 -23.52 12.22
C ASN A 143 3.19 -23.60 10.81
N LYS A 144 4.00 -24.63 10.51
CA LYS A 144 4.60 -24.87 9.18
C LYS A 144 3.57 -25.01 8.04
N GLY A 145 2.30 -25.22 8.37
CA GLY A 145 1.20 -25.30 7.39
C GLY A 145 0.59 -23.95 7.00
N ASN A 146 0.80 -22.87 7.77
CA ASN A 146 0.14 -21.58 7.55
C ASN A 146 1.08 -20.59 6.85
N LEU A 147 1.10 -20.64 5.52
CA LEU A 147 1.91 -19.76 4.68
C LEU A 147 1.16 -18.47 4.32
N TYR A 148 1.81 -17.34 4.58
CA TYR A 148 1.34 -16.02 4.15
C TYR A 148 2.38 -15.40 3.23
N GLY A 149 1.91 -14.87 2.10
CA GLY A 149 2.70 -14.07 1.18
C GLY A 149 2.42 -12.59 1.41
N GLN A 150 3.46 -11.80 1.62
CA GLN A 150 3.41 -10.35 1.69
C GLN A 150 4.18 -9.74 0.51
N VAL A 151 3.58 -8.75 -0.14
CA VAL A 151 4.14 -8.05 -1.29
C VAL A 151 4.06 -6.56 -1.03
N THR A 152 5.20 -5.89 -1.07
CA THR A 152 5.31 -4.43 -0.96
C THR A 152 5.42 -3.84 -2.36
N VAL A 153 4.48 -2.95 -2.67
CA VAL A 153 4.40 -2.25 -3.96
C VAL A 153 4.65 -0.77 -3.72
N ARG A 154 5.57 -0.20 -4.49
CA ARG A 154 5.79 1.24 -4.60
C ARG A 154 4.81 1.81 -5.60
N MET A 155 4.01 2.78 -5.16
CA MET A 155 3.03 3.49 -5.97
C MET A 155 3.38 4.97 -5.96
N HIS A 156 3.54 5.56 -7.14
CA HIS A 156 3.74 7.00 -7.31
C HIS A 156 2.61 7.54 -8.18
N SER A 157 1.66 8.21 -7.54
CA SER A 157 0.41 8.59 -8.19
C SER A 157 -0.01 9.99 -7.79
N ARG A 158 -0.77 10.63 -8.67
CA ARG A 158 -1.38 11.91 -8.44
C ARG A 158 -2.81 11.71 -7.95
N GLN A 159 -3.10 12.27 -6.78
CA GLN A 159 -4.35 12.04 -6.07
C GLN A 159 -4.95 13.36 -5.58
N ILE A 160 -6.25 13.37 -5.41
CA ILE A 160 -6.98 14.46 -4.75
C ILE A 160 -7.62 13.89 -3.49
N LEU A 161 -7.45 14.62 -2.39
CA LEU A 161 -8.00 14.26 -1.09
C LEU A 161 -8.60 15.51 -0.43
N ALA A 162 -9.87 15.41 -0.06
CA ALA A 162 -10.56 16.37 0.78
C ALA A 162 -11.26 15.63 1.93
N ILE A 163 -10.95 16.04 3.16
CA ILE A 163 -11.54 15.46 4.36
C ILE A 163 -12.40 16.53 5.03
N TYR A 164 -13.67 16.20 5.23
CA TYR A 164 -14.65 17.07 5.88
C TYR A 164 -14.96 16.57 7.29
N ASP A 165 -15.22 17.50 8.20
CA ASP A 165 -15.68 17.22 9.55
C ASP A 165 -17.13 16.72 9.55
N ARG A 166 -17.64 16.33 10.72
CA ARG A 166 -19.05 15.99 10.99
C ARG A 166 -20.04 17.06 10.50
N PHE A 167 -19.61 18.32 10.57
CA PHE A 167 -20.40 19.48 10.18
C PHE A 167 -20.22 19.87 8.70
N GLY A 168 -19.51 19.07 7.90
CA GLY A 168 -19.27 19.34 6.49
C GLY A 168 -18.24 20.46 6.22
N ARG A 169 -17.46 20.88 7.23
CA ARG A 169 -16.37 21.85 7.06
C ARG A 169 -15.10 21.16 6.59
N LEU A 170 -14.40 21.74 5.63
CA LEU A 170 -13.11 21.21 5.16
C LEU A 170 -12.08 21.23 6.30
N MET A 171 -11.51 20.08 6.61
CA MET A 171 -10.48 19.92 7.64
C MET A 171 -9.07 19.87 7.05
N CYS A 172 -8.90 19.14 5.94
CA CYS A 172 -7.62 18.86 5.33
C CYS A 172 -7.75 18.67 3.81
N GLY A 173 -6.73 19.10 3.09
CA GLY A 173 -6.65 18.96 1.64
C GLY A 173 -7.54 19.95 0.88
N GLY A 174 -7.90 19.58 -0.34
CA GLY A 174 -8.75 20.38 -1.21
C GLY A 174 -9.32 19.49 -2.31
N GLU A 175 -10.56 19.75 -2.74
CA GLU A 175 -11.26 18.93 -3.73
C GLU A 175 -10.70 19.11 -5.15
N GLU A 176 -10.02 20.22 -5.41
CA GLU A 176 -9.48 20.56 -6.73
C GLU A 176 -7.96 20.51 -6.79
N ILE A 177 -7.27 20.46 -5.65
CA ILE A 177 -5.82 20.56 -5.60
C ILE A 177 -5.23 19.15 -5.69
N PRO A 178 -4.65 18.76 -6.85
CA PRO A 178 -3.98 17.48 -6.97
C PRO A 178 -2.65 17.50 -6.22
N LYS A 179 -2.31 16.37 -5.59
CA LYS A 179 -1.06 16.16 -4.89
C LYS A 179 -0.40 14.88 -5.36
N ASP A 180 0.92 14.95 -5.50
CA ASP A 180 1.73 13.81 -5.87
C ASP A 180 2.07 13.04 -4.60
N VAL A 181 1.75 11.75 -4.60
CA VAL A 181 1.89 10.89 -3.42
C VAL A 181 2.71 9.66 -3.78
N LEU A 182 3.84 9.51 -3.07
CA LEU A 182 4.68 8.33 -3.11
C LEU A 182 4.38 7.45 -1.89
N GLU A 183 3.92 6.22 -2.14
CA GLU A 183 3.48 5.31 -1.09
C GLU A 183 4.02 3.89 -1.30
N TYR A 184 4.30 3.22 -0.18
CA TYR A 184 4.67 1.81 -0.17
C TYR A 184 3.53 1.01 0.46
N VAL A 185 2.72 0.40 -0.39
CA VAL A 185 1.54 -0.37 0.04
C VAL A 185 1.91 -1.83 0.16
N VAL A 186 1.59 -2.43 1.31
CA VAL A 186 1.82 -3.85 1.58
C VAL A 186 0.51 -4.60 1.39
N PHE A 187 0.54 -5.59 0.51
CA PHE A 187 -0.51 -6.56 0.31
C PHE A 187 -0.15 -7.88 0.99
N GLU A 188 -1.16 -8.58 1.46
CA GLU A 188 -1.03 -9.89 2.09
C GLU A 188 -2.05 -10.86 1.49
N ARG A 189 -1.61 -12.09 1.28
CA ARG A 189 -2.44 -13.22 0.89
C ARG A 189 -2.10 -14.44 1.72
N TYR A 190 -3.13 -15.14 2.17
CA TYR A 190 -2.98 -16.48 2.72
C TYR A 190 -2.81 -17.47 1.56
N LEU A 191 -1.62 -18.08 1.45
CA LEU A 191 -1.23 -18.89 0.29
C LEU A 191 -1.84 -20.31 0.33
N VAL A 192 -2.15 -20.80 1.52
CA VAL A 192 -2.73 -22.14 1.70
C VAL A 192 -4.15 -22.22 1.14
N ASN A 193 -4.90 -21.11 1.21
CA ASN A 193 -6.24 -21.04 0.64
C ASN A 193 -6.16 -20.74 -0.86
N PRO A 194 -6.63 -21.65 -1.74
CA PRO A 194 -6.64 -21.44 -3.19
C PRO A 194 -7.48 -20.21 -3.59
N HIS A 195 -8.58 -19.96 -2.87
CA HIS A 195 -9.50 -18.85 -3.13
C HIS A 195 -9.16 -17.57 -2.36
N GLY A 196 -8.02 -17.54 -1.66
CA GLY A 196 -7.59 -16.33 -0.97
C GLY A 196 -7.42 -15.17 -1.95
N ALA A 197 -7.97 -14.00 -1.66
CA ALA A 197 -7.66 -12.79 -2.42
C ALA A 197 -6.44 -12.09 -1.81
N TRP A 198 -5.74 -11.31 -2.64
CA TRP A 198 -4.78 -10.34 -2.12
C TRP A 198 -5.53 -9.20 -1.44
N ARG A 199 -5.15 -8.89 -0.21
CA ARG A 199 -5.78 -7.86 0.60
C ARG A 199 -4.76 -6.86 1.10
N MET A 200 -5.15 -5.59 1.23
CA MET A 200 -4.28 -4.57 1.80
C MET A 200 -4.00 -4.87 3.28
N HIS A 201 -2.71 -4.93 3.63
CA HIS A 201 -2.26 -5.22 5.00
C HIS A 201 -1.72 -3.98 5.72
N GLY A 202 -1.12 -3.05 4.99
CA GLY A 202 -0.64 -1.82 5.59
C GLY A 202 0.05 -0.90 4.62
N LYS A 203 0.50 0.25 5.14
CA LYS A 203 1.27 1.25 4.43
C LYS A 203 2.57 1.48 5.19
N ILE A 204 3.69 1.45 4.47
CA ILE A 204 5.00 1.83 4.99
C ILE A 204 5.19 3.32 4.70
N ILE A 205 5.53 4.09 5.74
CA ILE A 205 5.84 5.51 5.65
C ILE A 205 7.33 5.63 5.96
N PRO A 206 8.18 6.00 4.99
CA PRO A 206 9.60 6.20 5.28
C PRO A 206 9.79 7.40 6.20
N GLU A 207 10.86 7.37 7.00
CA GLU A 207 11.19 8.46 7.93
C GLU A 207 11.54 9.77 7.20
N TRP A 208 12.15 9.65 6.02
CA TRP A 208 12.50 10.77 5.14
C TRP A 208 11.31 11.31 4.34
N ALA A 209 10.12 10.70 4.44
CA ALA A 209 8.94 11.21 3.75
C ALA A 209 8.66 12.65 4.20
N PRO A 210 8.24 13.54 3.29
CA PRO A 210 7.80 14.87 3.70
C PRO A 210 6.64 14.73 4.71
N PRO A 211 6.58 15.61 5.72
CA PRO A 211 5.49 15.60 6.67
C PRO A 211 4.16 15.82 5.92
N ARG A 212 3.09 15.27 6.49
CA ARG A 212 1.74 15.46 5.95
C ARG A 212 1.37 16.94 5.99
N ASP A 213 0.49 17.34 5.08
CA ASP A 213 -0.04 18.69 5.08
C ASP A 213 -0.66 19.05 6.44
N PRO A 214 -0.42 20.28 6.93
CA PRO A 214 -1.00 20.72 8.18
C PRO A 214 -2.53 20.77 8.06
N ILE A 215 -3.18 20.51 9.19
CA ILE A 215 -4.63 20.69 9.31
C ILE A 215 -4.91 22.19 9.31
N LEU A 216 -6.03 22.61 8.70
CA LEU A 216 -6.42 24.03 8.65
C LEU A 216 -6.68 24.64 10.04
N LYS A 217 -6.90 23.81 11.07
CA LYS A 217 -7.20 24.26 12.44
C LYS A 217 -5.92 24.36 13.28
N THR A 218 -5.87 25.34 14.17
CA THR A 218 -4.87 25.42 15.23
C THR A 218 -5.21 24.44 16.35
N VAL A 219 -4.17 23.85 16.97
CA VAL A 219 -4.30 22.93 18.10
C VAL A 219 -3.47 23.47 19.25
N MET A 220 -4.08 23.65 20.41
CA MET A 220 -3.36 23.95 21.65
C MET A 220 -2.99 22.62 22.31
N ILE A 221 -1.71 22.47 22.65
CA ILE A 221 -1.21 21.32 23.42
C ILE A 221 -1.16 21.80 24.87
N PRO A 222 -1.97 21.22 25.78
CA PRO A 222 -1.93 21.62 27.18
C PRO A 222 -0.58 21.26 27.78
N GLY A 223 -0.07 22.13 28.64
CA GLY A 223 1.13 21.86 29.43
C GLY A 223 0.92 20.68 30.39
N PRO A 224 2.00 20.19 31.03
CA PRO A 224 1.89 19.15 32.04
C PRO A 224 0.97 19.64 33.18
N ALA A 225 0.02 18.79 33.59
CA ALA A 225 -0.78 19.06 34.78
C ALA A 225 0.12 18.86 35.99
N LEU A 226 0.52 19.96 36.63
CA LEU A 226 1.28 19.90 37.87
C LEU A 226 0.35 19.57 39.03
N ASP A 227 0.84 18.72 39.93
CA ASP A 227 0.22 18.59 41.24
C ASP A 227 0.35 19.93 41.99
N PRO A 228 -0.61 20.28 42.86
CA PRO A 228 -0.59 21.56 43.58
C PRO A 228 0.70 21.84 44.39
N SER A 229 1.47 20.80 44.69
CA SER A 229 2.73 20.85 45.44
C SER A 229 3.98 21.02 44.57
N GLN A 230 3.87 21.01 43.24
CA GLN A 230 5.00 21.14 42.32
C GLN A 230 4.96 22.52 41.64
N GLU A 231 6.10 23.20 41.62
CA GLU A 231 6.26 24.47 40.90
C GLU A 231 6.57 24.21 39.42
N HIS A 232 6.11 25.10 38.53
CA HIS A 232 6.49 25.09 37.12
C HIS A 232 7.98 25.39 36.98
N GLN A 233 8.75 24.40 36.53
CA GLN A 233 10.14 24.55 36.09
C GLN A 233 10.22 24.99 34.63
#